data_AF-A0A7J9K6T5-F1
#
_entry.id   AF-A0A7J9K6T5-F1
#
_cell.length_a   1.000
_cell.length_b   1.000
_cell.length_c   1.000
_cell.angle_alpha   90.00
_cell.angle_beta   90.00
_cell.angle_gamma   90.00
#
_symmetry.space_group_name_H-M   'P 1'
#
loop_
_entity.id
_entity.type
_entity.pdbx_description
1 polymer ?
#
loop_
_entity_poly.entity_id
_entity_poly.type
_entity_poly.pdbx_seq_one_letter_code
_entity_poly.pdbx_strand_id
1 'polypeptide(L)'
;MKPFDKTRKCNSFPMLTMVAFPTLLFGFFCYNQYVKTIPFPDFNHQQPFQESSNSTNFKLQETNKDDDDGNVRVVLPLEECDIFTGEWVFDHGSSRPLYKEDCEFLNTMVTCLKNGRPDSLYQKWRWQPKACSLPKFEAKILLEKLRGKRLMFVGDSINFNQMLSMACMVQSVIPPEKRSLSYANYTIVFKMEDYNATMEFYWAPFLVESNVDPPTMRDGTVEPIVKLESISKHGDNWKNVDYLIFNTYIWWRYPTVKVLRGSFEDGVTDYVDIDQNVAYESALKSWAKWVEENVDPNQTSVFFSSVAPSHKMSSSWNNTNGIMCLNETTPIVNTSTFDVGTNQQLSAILENVVRSMKIPLQFLNITRLSEYRKDAHTSIYAAPGGKLLTQEQKADPARYADCVHWCLPGLPDTWNELLYTLIIYQT
;
A
#
# COMPACT_ATOMS: atom_id res chain seq x y z
N MET A 1 -25.00 50.50 57.38
CA MET A 1 -26.29 49.78 57.24
C MET A 1 -26.75 49.87 55.80
N LYS A 2 -26.81 48.74 55.07
CA LYS A 2 -27.67 48.61 53.87
C LYS A 2 -29.13 48.47 54.34
N PRO A 3 -30.12 48.81 53.51
CA PRO A 3 -30.73 47.83 52.58
C PRO A 3 -30.93 48.42 51.16
N PHE A 4 -30.65 47.69 50.07
CA PHE A 4 -31.44 46.63 49.39
C PHE A 4 -32.63 47.14 48.53
N ASP A 5 -32.32 47.38 47.26
CA ASP A 5 -32.88 46.75 46.03
C ASP A 5 -34.42 46.63 45.82
N LYS A 6 -34.91 47.19 44.69
CA LYS A 6 -35.76 46.47 43.71
C LYS A 6 -36.12 47.30 42.45
N THR A 7 -35.80 46.70 41.30
CA THR A 7 -36.61 46.54 40.06
C THR A 7 -36.87 47.66 39.03
N ARG A 8 -36.58 47.25 37.76
CA ARG A 8 -37.44 47.20 36.54
C ARG A 8 -37.14 48.15 35.37
N LYS A 9 -37.13 47.50 34.19
CA LYS A 9 -36.88 47.96 32.81
C LYS A 9 -37.96 48.91 32.27
N CYS A 10 -37.57 49.77 31.31
CA CYS A 10 -38.31 49.96 30.05
C CYS A 10 -37.44 50.59 28.94
N ASN A 11 -37.72 50.22 27.70
CA ASN A 11 -37.03 50.54 26.44
C ASN A 11 -37.38 51.94 25.87
N SER A 12 -36.48 52.54 25.08
CA SER A 12 -36.68 52.86 23.63
C SER A 12 -35.54 53.74 23.03
N PHE A 13 -34.92 53.24 21.93
CA PHE A 13 -34.35 53.84 20.67
C PHE A 13 -33.70 55.26 20.62
N PRO A 14 -32.92 55.67 19.57
CA PRO A 14 -32.36 54.99 18.38
C PRO A 14 -30.87 55.37 18.01
N MET A 15 -30.43 54.95 16.80
CA MET A 15 -29.37 55.51 15.93
C MET A 15 -27.91 54.99 16.01
N LEU A 16 -27.65 54.00 15.15
CA LEU A 16 -26.61 53.97 14.10
C LEU A 16 -25.25 54.63 14.36
N THR A 17 -24.25 53.80 14.65
CA THR A 17 -22.87 54.01 14.16
C THR A 17 -22.29 52.67 13.73
N MET A 18 -22.03 52.55 12.42
CA MET A 18 -21.23 51.45 11.89
C MET A 18 -19.78 51.62 12.33
N VAL A 19 -19.23 50.61 12.99
CA VAL A 19 -17.77 50.38 13.01
C VAL A 19 -17.56 48.91 12.65
N ALA A 20 -17.06 48.71 11.43
CA ALA A 20 -16.63 47.43 10.91
C ALA A 20 -15.42 46.93 11.72
N PHE A 21 -15.54 45.77 12.36
CA PHE A 21 -14.41 45.01 12.89
C PHE A 21 -13.91 44.05 11.79
N PRO A 22 -12.60 43.99 11.51
CA PRO A 22 -12.08 43.03 10.54
C PRO A 22 -12.07 41.63 11.17
N THR A 23 -12.98 40.76 10.70
CA THR A 23 -12.93 39.30 10.91
C THR A 23 -11.83 38.69 10.04
N LEU A 24 -10.58 38.98 10.38
CA LEU A 24 -9.38 38.44 9.76
C LEU A 24 -8.36 38.27 10.88
N LEU A 25 -8.40 37.14 11.59
CA LEU A 25 -7.33 36.51 12.38
C LEU A 25 -7.87 35.38 13.29
N PHE A 26 -8.71 34.49 12.75
CA PHE A 26 -9.01 33.20 13.39
C PHE A 26 -9.16 32.07 12.36
N GLY A 27 -8.39 32.15 11.28
CA GLY A 27 -8.09 31.02 10.40
C GLY A 27 -6.58 30.90 10.36
N PHE A 28 -6.02 29.93 11.09
CA PHE A 28 -4.69 29.30 10.94
C PHE A 28 -4.14 28.63 12.22
N PHE A 29 -4.99 28.25 13.18
CA PHE A 29 -4.57 27.35 14.26
C PHE A 29 -5.65 26.30 14.49
N CYS A 30 -5.50 25.17 13.80
CA CYS A 30 -5.93 23.80 14.18
C CYS A 30 -6.07 22.94 12.92
N TYR A 31 -4.95 22.55 12.30
CA TYR A 31 -4.94 21.31 11.54
C TYR A 31 -3.55 20.68 11.60
N ASN A 32 -3.36 19.89 12.66
CA ASN A 32 -2.20 19.01 12.78
C ASN A 32 -2.73 17.70 13.40
N GLN A 33 -3.49 16.94 12.61
CA GLN A 33 -3.76 15.54 12.96
C GLN A 33 -2.49 14.75 12.67
N TYR A 34 -1.60 14.74 13.67
CA TYR A 34 -0.46 13.82 13.67
C TYR A 34 -0.97 12.38 13.64
N VAL A 35 -0.60 11.69 12.57
CA VAL A 35 -1.01 10.32 12.27
C VAL A 35 -0.40 9.37 13.30
N LYS A 36 -1.24 8.72 14.12
CA LYS A 36 -0.85 7.46 14.76
C LYS A 36 -1.21 6.33 13.79
N THR A 37 -0.20 5.61 13.30
CA THR A 37 -0.45 4.37 12.57
C THR A 37 -0.94 3.33 13.56
N ILE A 38 -1.84 2.49 13.07
CA ILE A 38 -2.34 1.32 13.79
C ILE A 38 -1.19 0.29 13.82
N PRO A 39 -0.83 -0.25 15.00
CA PRO A 39 0.35 -1.11 15.15
C PRO A 39 0.27 -2.37 14.29
N PHE A 40 1.33 -2.62 13.52
CA PHE A 40 1.50 -3.85 12.75
C PHE A 40 1.89 -5.00 13.69
N PRO A 41 1.24 -6.18 13.61
CA PRO A 41 1.54 -7.28 14.54
C PRO A 41 2.95 -7.84 14.34
N ASP A 42 3.53 -8.31 15.45
CA ASP A 42 4.74 -9.13 15.47
C ASP A 42 4.46 -10.50 14.81
N PHE A 43 5.37 -10.94 13.96
CA PHE A 43 5.17 -11.99 12.97
C PHE A 43 5.29 -13.43 13.54
N ASN A 44 5.60 -13.60 14.82
CA ASN A 44 6.06 -14.87 15.39
C ASN A 44 4.97 -15.84 15.92
N HIS A 45 3.69 -15.62 15.69
CA HIS A 45 2.63 -16.47 16.27
C HIS A 45 1.70 -17.09 15.21
N GLN A 46 2.03 -18.30 14.70
CA GLN A 46 1.04 -19.31 14.25
C GLN A 46 1.70 -20.68 13.88
N GLN A 47 1.10 -21.79 14.34
CA GLN A 47 1.53 -23.19 14.11
C GLN A 47 0.70 -23.89 12.99
N PRO A 48 1.25 -24.85 12.20
CA PRO A 48 0.58 -25.43 11.01
C PRO A 48 0.02 -26.85 11.21
N PHE A 49 -0.97 -27.26 10.39
CA PHE A 49 -1.46 -28.65 10.30
C PHE A 49 -1.72 -29.15 8.87
N GLN A 50 -1.64 -30.49 8.75
CA GLN A 50 -1.44 -31.41 7.62
C GLN A 50 -2.61 -31.62 6.64
N GLU A 51 -2.37 -32.50 5.67
CA GLU A 51 -2.57 -32.20 4.26
C GLU A 51 -2.74 -33.51 3.45
N SER A 52 -3.51 -33.50 2.35
CA SER A 52 -3.58 -34.65 1.44
C SER A 52 -3.97 -34.30 -0.01
N SER A 53 -2.97 -34.47 -0.88
CA SER A 53 -2.89 -34.57 -2.34
C SER A 53 -3.94 -35.38 -3.12
N ASN A 54 -4.22 -34.95 -4.37
CA ASN A 54 -3.71 -35.63 -5.57
C ASN A 54 -4.09 -34.96 -6.91
N SER A 55 -3.11 -34.96 -7.81
CA SER A 55 -3.00 -34.30 -9.11
C SER A 55 -3.65 -35.05 -10.28
N THR A 56 -3.81 -34.38 -11.45
CA THR A 56 -3.26 -34.88 -12.73
C THR A 56 -3.25 -33.82 -13.85
N ASN A 57 -2.20 -33.88 -14.68
CA ASN A 57 -1.77 -32.95 -15.73
C ASN A 57 -2.51 -33.11 -17.08
N PHE A 58 -2.47 -32.09 -17.94
CA PHE A 58 -2.02 -32.25 -19.34
C PHE A 58 -1.65 -30.91 -20.02
N LYS A 59 -0.77 -31.04 -21.03
CA LYS A 59 0.12 -30.12 -21.77
C LYS A 59 -0.48 -29.90 -23.19
N LEU A 60 -0.26 -28.87 -24.03
CA LEU A 60 0.98 -28.30 -24.59
C LEU A 60 0.64 -27.23 -25.69
N GLN A 61 1.58 -26.29 -25.88
CA GLN A 61 2.14 -25.73 -27.14
C GLN A 61 1.55 -24.52 -27.91
N GLU A 62 2.48 -23.57 -28.11
CA GLU A 62 2.50 -22.29 -28.81
C GLU A 62 2.85 -22.42 -30.31
N THR A 63 2.67 -21.33 -31.07
CA THR A 63 3.60 -20.89 -32.13
C THR A 63 3.56 -19.37 -32.35
N ASN A 64 4.75 -18.78 -32.46
CA ASN A 64 5.13 -17.36 -32.64
C ASN A 64 4.88 -16.78 -34.04
N LYS A 65 4.86 -15.44 -34.16
CA LYS A 65 5.85 -14.64 -34.94
C LYS A 65 5.61 -13.11 -34.89
N ASP A 66 6.73 -12.40 -34.86
CA ASP A 66 6.99 -10.96 -34.65
C ASP A 66 6.75 -10.04 -35.86
N ASP A 67 6.68 -8.71 -35.64
CA ASP A 67 7.62 -7.70 -36.18
C ASP A 67 7.37 -6.26 -35.64
N ASP A 68 8.44 -5.45 -35.66
CA ASP A 68 8.90 -4.27 -34.88
C ASP A 68 8.53 -2.86 -35.47
N ASP A 69 8.35 -1.83 -34.60
CA ASP A 69 8.80 -0.43 -34.83
C ASP A 69 8.83 0.44 -33.53
N GLY A 70 10.03 0.66 -32.98
CA GLY A 70 10.53 1.95 -32.47
C GLY A 70 9.72 2.75 -31.40
N ASN A 71 9.75 2.34 -30.12
CA ASN A 71 9.18 3.13 -29.00
C ASN A 71 10.10 3.30 -27.77
N VAL A 72 9.82 4.37 -27.02
CA VAL A 72 10.50 4.91 -25.82
C VAL A 72 10.80 3.86 -24.75
N ARG A 73 12.03 3.81 -24.17
CA ARG A 73 12.39 2.85 -23.11
C ARG A 73 11.93 3.26 -21.70
N VAL A 74 10.62 3.40 -21.52
CA VAL A 74 9.94 2.92 -20.31
C VAL A 74 9.44 1.53 -20.72
N VAL A 75 9.87 0.47 -20.04
CA VAL A 75 9.37 -0.87 -20.39
C VAL A 75 7.93 -0.95 -19.87
N LEU A 76 6.98 -0.55 -20.70
CA LEU A 76 5.57 -0.89 -20.58
C LEU A 76 5.41 -2.26 -21.25
N PRO A 77 5.13 -3.33 -20.48
CA PRO A 77 4.70 -4.59 -21.06
C PRO A 77 3.32 -4.34 -21.65
N LEU A 78 3.22 -4.48 -22.97
CA LEU A 78 2.14 -4.09 -23.90
C LEU A 78 2.47 -2.77 -24.65
N GLU A 79 3.21 -2.85 -25.76
CA GLU A 79 3.67 -1.69 -26.57
C GLU A 79 2.55 -0.74 -27.07
N GLU A 80 1.26 -1.07 -26.88
CA GLU A 80 0.13 -0.22 -27.30
C GLU A 80 -0.94 0.07 -26.20
N CYS A 81 -0.83 -0.49 -24.99
CA CYS A 81 -1.87 -0.31 -23.97
C CYS A 81 -1.35 0.18 -22.60
N ASP A 82 -1.75 1.40 -22.23
CA ASP A 82 -1.68 1.86 -20.85
C ASP A 82 -2.70 1.12 -19.98
N ILE A 83 -2.24 0.11 -19.25
CA ILE A 83 -3.06 -0.69 -18.34
C ILE A 83 -3.44 0.03 -17.04
N PHE A 84 -2.86 1.21 -16.78
CA PHE A 84 -3.07 1.98 -15.54
C PHE A 84 -4.12 3.09 -15.70
N THR A 85 -4.52 3.40 -16.94
CA THR A 85 -5.60 4.35 -17.25
C THR A 85 -6.87 3.62 -17.68
N GLY A 86 -7.97 3.87 -16.98
CA GLY A 86 -9.20 3.10 -17.14
C GLY A 86 -10.26 3.47 -16.12
N GLU A 87 -11.15 2.53 -15.84
CA GLU A 87 -12.25 2.69 -14.91
C GLU A 87 -12.52 1.41 -14.10
N TRP A 88 -13.16 1.59 -12.95
CA TRP A 88 -13.66 0.46 -12.17
C TRP A 88 -15.01 0.00 -12.72
N VAL A 89 -15.09 -1.27 -13.07
CA VAL A 89 -16.30 -1.91 -13.56
C VAL A 89 -16.79 -2.90 -12.52
N PHE A 90 -18.08 -2.86 -12.21
CA PHE A 90 -18.69 -3.84 -11.32
C PHE A 90 -18.85 -5.18 -12.07
N ASP A 91 -18.32 -6.25 -11.49
CA ASP A 91 -18.46 -7.59 -12.05
C ASP A 91 -19.77 -8.22 -11.56
N HIS A 92 -20.78 -8.20 -12.44
CA HIS A 92 -22.08 -8.84 -12.21
C HIS A 92 -22.01 -10.38 -12.25
N GLY A 93 -20.90 -10.96 -12.70
CA GLY A 93 -20.69 -12.40 -12.79
C GLY A 93 -20.15 -13.03 -11.51
N SER A 94 -19.60 -14.22 -11.66
CA SER A 94 -19.00 -15.01 -10.59
C SER A 94 -17.47 -15.04 -10.61
N SER A 95 -16.83 -14.19 -11.42
CA SER A 95 -15.36 -14.13 -11.55
C SER A 95 -14.66 -13.40 -10.42
N ARG A 96 -15.41 -12.61 -9.63
CA ARG A 96 -14.89 -11.87 -8.47
C ARG A 96 -15.58 -12.29 -7.17
N PRO A 97 -14.91 -12.24 -6.01
CA PRO A 97 -13.45 -12.12 -5.88
C PRO A 97 -12.71 -13.35 -6.43
N LEU A 98 -11.40 -13.22 -6.65
CA LEU A 98 -10.55 -14.31 -7.17
C LEU A 98 -10.38 -15.47 -6.17
N TYR A 99 -10.55 -15.18 -4.88
CA TYR A 99 -10.49 -16.13 -3.77
C TYR A 99 -11.38 -15.63 -2.62
N LYS A 100 -11.58 -16.43 -1.57
CA LYS A 100 -12.33 -16.02 -0.37
C LYS A 100 -11.38 -15.84 0.82
N GLU A 101 -11.89 -15.26 1.92
CA GLU A 101 -11.10 -15.10 3.14
C GLU A 101 -10.70 -16.43 3.82
N ASP A 102 -11.07 -17.58 3.26
CA ASP A 102 -10.64 -18.92 3.71
C ASP A 102 -9.18 -19.26 3.36
N CYS A 103 -8.50 -18.41 2.60
CA CYS A 103 -7.05 -18.48 2.42
C CYS A 103 -6.31 -18.46 3.78
N GLU A 104 -5.56 -19.52 4.06
CA GLU A 104 -4.90 -19.75 5.36
C GLU A 104 -3.77 -18.76 5.68
N PHE A 105 -3.24 -18.08 4.67
CA PHE A 105 -2.16 -17.11 4.81
C PHE A 105 -2.63 -15.72 5.22
N LEU A 106 -3.94 -15.44 5.15
CA LEU A 106 -4.48 -14.15 5.59
C LEU A 106 -4.45 -14.04 7.10
N ASN A 107 -3.90 -12.93 7.60
CA ASN A 107 -3.99 -12.59 9.01
C ASN A 107 -5.22 -11.72 9.30
N THR A 108 -5.52 -11.55 10.58
CA THR A 108 -6.68 -10.80 11.05
C THR A 108 -6.62 -9.30 10.73
N MET A 109 -5.51 -8.75 10.21
CA MET A 109 -5.50 -7.34 9.79
C MET A 109 -6.37 -7.10 8.56
N VAL A 110 -6.49 -8.10 7.68
CA VAL A 110 -7.05 -7.94 6.32
C VAL A 110 -8.30 -8.76 6.04
N THR A 111 -8.69 -9.69 6.94
CA THR A 111 -9.89 -10.55 6.82
C THR A 111 -11.16 -9.84 7.28
N CYS A 112 -11.57 -8.80 6.57
CA CYS A 112 -12.64 -7.90 6.98
C CYS A 112 -13.98 -8.60 7.22
N LEU A 113 -14.41 -9.54 6.35
CA LEU A 113 -15.67 -10.26 6.52
C LEU A 113 -15.63 -11.16 7.75
N LYS A 114 -14.54 -11.92 7.96
CA LYS A 114 -14.33 -12.72 9.18
C LYS A 114 -14.32 -11.84 10.43
N ASN A 115 -13.87 -10.60 10.32
CA ASN A 115 -13.82 -9.62 11.40
C ASN A 115 -15.13 -8.87 11.64
N GLY A 116 -16.18 -9.21 10.89
CA GLY A 116 -17.55 -8.72 11.07
C GLY A 116 -17.97 -7.59 10.12
N ARG A 117 -17.25 -7.36 9.02
CA ARG A 117 -17.69 -6.44 7.97
C ARG A 117 -18.98 -6.97 7.32
N PRO A 118 -20.08 -6.20 7.31
CA PRO A 118 -21.38 -6.70 6.86
C PRO A 118 -21.55 -6.68 5.33
N ASP A 119 -20.81 -5.84 4.61
CA ASP A 119 -20.88 -5.69 3.16
C ASP A 119 -19.70 -6.39 2.45
N SER A 120 -19.95 -6.90 1.25
CA SER A 120 -18.94 -7.60 0.42
C SER A 120 -18.86 -7.07 -1.02
N LEU A 121 -19.63 -6.04 -1.38
CA LEU A 121 -19.67 -5.52 -2.74
C LEU A 121 -18.32 -4.93 -3.20
N TYR A 122 -17.49 -4.46 -2.27
CA TYR A 122 -16.13 -3.98 -2.56
C TYR A 122 -15.25 -5.06 -3.22
N GLN A 123 -15.55 -6.34 -3.00
CA GLN A 123 -14.84 -7.48 -3.58
C GLN A 123 -15.19 -7.75 -5.05
N LYS A 124 -16.25 -7.12 -5.57
CA LYS A 124 -16.82 -7.37 -6.90
C LYS A 124 -16.35 -6.40 -7.98
N TRP A 125 -15.43 -5.50 -7.67
CA TRP A 125 -14.91 -4.53 -8.62
C TRP A 125 -13.69 -5.07 -9.35
N ARG A 126 -13.63 -4.85 -10.67
CA ARG A 126 -12.47 -5.13 -11.51
C ARG A 126 -12.02 -3.85 -12.21
N TRP A 127 -10.71 -3.71 -12.41
CA TRP A 127 -10.16 -2.63 -13.20
C TRP A 127 -10.27 -2.95 -14.69
N GLN A 128 -10.76 -2.01 -15.48
CA GLN A 128 -10.85 -2.10 -16.93
C GLN A 128 -9.99 -0.98 -17.55
N PRO A 129 -8.81 -1.29 -18.11
CA PRO A 129 -8.07 -0.34 -18.90
C PRO A 129 -8.91 0.20 -20.07
N LYS A 130 -8.66 1.44 -20.46
CA LYS A 130 -9.45 2.14 -21.48
C LYS A 130 -9.23 1.58 -22.89
N ALA A 131 -7.98 1.21 -23.22
CA ALA A 131 -7.58 0.83 -24.56
C ALA A 131 -7.48 -0.69 -24.77
N CYS A 132 -7.50 -1.49 -23.70
CA CYS A 132 -7.41 -2.94 -23.76
C CYS A 132 -8.08 -3.60 -22.56
N SER A 133 -8.06 -4.93 -22.52
CA SER A 133 -8.46 -5.69 -21.33
C SER A 133 -7.26 -6.35 -20.70
N LEU A 134 -7.24 -6.42 -19.36
CA LEU A 134 -6.24 -7.19 -18.66
C LEU A 134 -6.36 -8.68 -19.03
N PRO A 135 -5.23 -9.40 -19.15
CA PRO A 135 -5.27 -10.85 -19.25
C PRO A 135 -5.98 -11.42 -18.02
N LYS A 136 -6.76 -12.48 -18.23
CA LYS A 136 -7.35 -13.21 -17.11
C LYS A 136 -6.23 -13.72 -16.21
N PHE A 137 -6.34 -13.49 -14.91
CA PHE A 137 -5.40 -14.03 -13.95
C PHE A 137 -5.47 -15.55 -13.93
N GLU A 138 -4.32 -16.20 -14.13
CA GLU A 138 -4.16 -17.64 -14.04
C GLU A 138 -2.94 -17.97 -13.19
N ALA A 139 -3.19 -18.47 -11.98
CA ALA A 139 -2.15 -18.76 -11.00
C ALA A 139 -1.04 -19.67 -11.57
N LYS A 140 -1.38 -20.70 -12.36
CA LYS A 140 -0.40 -21.61 -12.96
C LYS A 140 0.57 -20.88 -13.90
N ILE A 141 0.09 -19.91 -14.68
CA ILE A 141 0.94 -19.14 -15.60
C ILE A 141 1.97 -18.33 -14.80
N LEU A 142 1.52 -17.66 -13.74
CA LEU A 142 2.42 -16.92 -12.85
C LEU A 142 3.45 -17.86 -12.20
N LEU A 143 2.99 -18.98 -11.64
CA LEU A 143 3.88 -19.92 -10.95
C LEU A 143 4.90 -20.57 -11.89
N GLU A 144 4.54 -20.84 -13.15
CA GLU A 144 5.50 -21.29 -14.17
C GLU A 144 6.51 -20.20 -14.52
N LYS A 145 6.08 -18.93 -14.65
CA LYS A 145 7.02 -17.80 -14.82
C LYS A 145 7.97 -17.64 -13.61
N LEU A 146 7.51 -18.00 -12.41
CA LEU A 146 8.30 -18.00 -11.18
C LEU A 146 9.09 -19.29 -10.93
N ARG A 147 9.02 -20.30 -11.82
CA ARG A 147 9.67 -21.58 -11.58
C ARG A 147 11.18 -21.42 -11.42
N GLY A 148 11.72 -21.88 -10.30
CA GLY A 148 13.15 -21.74 -9.97
C GLY A 148 13.57 -20.33 -9.57
N LYS A 149 12.62 -19.40 -9.35
CA LYS A 149 12.86 -17.98 -9.15
C LYS A 149 12.35 -17.47 -7.81
N ARG A 150 12.84 -16.30 -7.43
CA ARG A 150 12.45 -15.54 -6.23
C ARG A 150 11.76 -14.25 -6.66
N LEU A 151 10.56 -14.02 -6.15
CA LEU A 151 9.86 -12.75 -6.24
C LEU A 151 9.82 -12.11 -4.85
N MET A 152 10.29 -10.88 -4.70
CA MET A 152 10.37 -10.19 -3.41
C MET A 152 9.68 -8.82 -3.47
N PHE A 153 8.69 -8.65 -2.59
CA PHE A 153 8.15 -7.35 -2.23
C PHE A 153 9.05 -6.71 -1.17
N VAL A 154 9.51 -5.49 -1.40
CA VAL A 154 10.41 -4.77 -0.49
C VAL A 154 9.77 -3.43 -0.15
N GLY A 155 9.57 -3.15 1.14
CA GLY A 155 9.06 -1.84 1.53
C GLY A 155 8.25 -1.83 2.82
N ASP A 156 7.15 -1.11 2.79
CA ASP A 156 6.27 -0.90 3.94
C ASP A 156 5.12 -1.92 4.02
N SER A 157 4.20 -1.69 4.97
CA SER A 157 3.07 -2.59 5.23
C SER A 157 2.11 -2.75 4.06
N ILE A 158 2.08 -1.81 3.11
CA ILE A 158 1.23 -1.94 1.91
C ILE A 158 1.80 -3.01 0.97
N ASN A 159 3.12 -3.12 0.84
CA ASN A 159 3.74 -4.19 0.07
C ASN A 159 3.51 -5.57 0.71
N PHE A 160 3.47 -5.64 2.05
CA PHE A 160 3.05 -6.88 2.71
C PHE A 160 1.57 -7.20 2.47
N ASN A 161 0.70 -6.19 2.48
CA ASN A 161 -0.71 -6.35 2.10
C ASN A 161 -0.85 -6.89 0.66
N GLN A 162 -0.02 -6.43 -0.27
CA GLN A 162 0.02 -6.91 -1.64
C GLN A 162 0.58 -8.35 -1.75
N MET A 163 1.63 -8.67 -0.99
CA MET A 163 2.20 -10.02 -0.95
C MET A 163 1.20 -11.06 -0.43
N LEU A 164 0.46 -10.75 0.65
CA LEU A 164 -0.60 -11.63 1.16
C LEU A 164 -1.70 -11.87 0.14
N SER A 165 -2.08 -10.84 -0.62
CA SER A 165 -3.03 -10.97 -1.73
C SER A 165 -2.50 -11.94 -2.79
N MET A 166 -1.26 -11.76 -3.25
CA MET A 166 -0.68 -12.60 -4.30
C MET A 166 -0.56 -14.06 -3.84
N ALA A 167 -0.12 -14.30 -2.59
CA ALA A 167 -0.07 -15.63 -2.00
C ALA A 167 -1.46 -16.29 -2.02
N CYS A 168 -2.52 -15.55 -1.71
CA CYS A 168 -3.88 -16.06 -1.75
C CYS A 168 -4.43 -16.31 -3.17
N MET A 169 -4.03 -15.47 -4.13
CA MET A 169 -4.37 -15.65 -5.54
C MET A 169 -3.75 -16.93 -6.12
N VAL A 170 -2.53 -17.29 -5.70
CA VAL A 170 -1.83 -18.47 -6.23
C VAL A 170 -2.01 -19.75 -5.44
N GLN A 171 -2.33 -19.68 -4.14
CA GLN A 171 -2.30 -20.87 -3.27
C GLN A 171 -3.19 -22.02 -3.76
N SER A 172 -4.36 -21.73 -4.33
CA SER A 172 -5.36 -22.75 -4.71
C SER A 172 -4.87 -23.79 -5.73
N VAL A 173 -3.82 -23.47 -6.49
CA VAL A 173 -3.23 -24.40 -7.48
C VAL A 173 -1.98 -25.12 -6.96
N ILE A 174 -1.58 -24.85 -5.72
CA ILE A 174 -0.46 -25.49 -5.03
C ILE A 174 -1.04 -26.41 -3.96
N PRO A 175 -0.69 -27.71 -3.97
CA PRO A 175 -1.04 -28.62 -2.89
C PRO A 175 -0.63 -28.04 -1.52
N PRO A 176 -1.53 -27.98 -0.52
CA PRO A 176 -1.20 -27.43 0.80
C PRO A 176 0.09 -27.96 1.47
N GLU A 177 0.67 -29.13 1.15
CA GLU A 177 1.92 -29.67 1.74
C GLU A 177 3.14 -29.17 0.99
N LYS A 178 2.91 -28.65 -0.20
CA LYS A 178 3.90 -28.04 -1.09
C LYS A 178 3.92 -26.52 -0.98
N ARG A 179 3.19 -25.95 -0.03
CA ARG A 179 3.23 -24.52 0.30
C ARG A 179 3.43 -24.30 1.79
N SER A 180 4.17 -23.26 2.12
CA SER A 180 4.39 -22.87 3.51
C SER A 180 4.70 -21.39 3.62
N LEU A 181 4.23 -20.76 4.70
CA LEU A 181 4.65 -19.42 5.07
C LEU A 181 5.63 -19.53 6.25
N SER A 182 6.78 -18.89 6.12
CA SER A 182 7.82 -18.87 7.15
C SER A 182 8.30 -17.47 7.44
N TYR A 183 8.72 -17.24 8.67
CA TYR A 183 9.12 -15.94 9.18
C TYR A 183 10.59 -15.97 9.57
N ALA A 184 11.36 -15.07 8.98
CA ALA A 184 12.71 -14.72 9.37
C ALA A 184 12.73 -13.27 9.88
N ASN A 185 13.81 -12.84 10.53
CA ASN A 185 13.90 -11.53 11.22
C ASN A 185 13.33 -10.35 10.41
N TYR A 186 13.68 -10.23 9.14
CA TYR A 186 13.23 -9.13 8.26
C TYR A 186 12.41 -9.61 7.07
N THR A 187 12.27 -10.92 6.89
CA THR A 187 11.75 -11.52 5.66
C THR A 187 10.68 -12.54 5.96
N ILE A 188 9.59 -12.49 5.20
CA ILE A 188 8.52 -13.48 5.22
C ILE A 188 8.59 -14.22 3.89
N VAL A 189 8.65 -15.55 3.93
CA VAL A 189 8.85 -16.37 2.74
C VAL A 189 7.67 -17.32 2.58
N PHE A 190 6.90 -17.10 1.52
CA PHE A 190 5.92 -18.04 1.00
C PHE A 190 6.61 -18.96 -0.02
N LYS A 191 6.82 -20.22 0.38
CA LYS A 191 7.50 -21.23 -0.43
C LYS A 191 6.49 -22.01 -1.26
N MET A 192 6.84 -22.28 -2.52
CA MET A 192 6.01 -23.01 -3.48
C MET A 192 6.85 -24.16 -4.05
N GLU A 193 6.84 -25.30 -3.38
CA GLU A 193 7.84 -26.37 -3.56
C GLU A 193 7.83 -26.99 -4.96
N ASP A 194 6.65 -27.26 -5.51
CA ASP A 194 6.51 -27.88 -6.85
C ASP A 194 7.06 -26.99 -7.98
N TYR A 195 7.18 -25.69 -7.72
CA TYR A 195 7.73 -24.72 -8.65
C TYR A 195 9.18 -24.36 -8.31
N ASN A 196 9.73 -24.86 -7.20
CA ASN A 196 11.02 -24.39 -6.67
C ASN A 196 11.09 -22.86 -6.63
N ALA A 197 10.01 -22.23 -6.17
CA ALA A 197 9.81 -20.79 -6.24
C ALA A 197 9.51 -20.21 -4.85
N THR A 198 9.88 -18.94 -4.65
CA THR A 198 9.54 -18.19 -3.44
C THR A 198 8.87 -16.87 -3.77
N MET A 199 7.92 -16.49 -2.91
CA MET A 199 7.37 -15.14 -2.83
C MET A 199 7.70 -14.58 -1.46
N GLU A 200 8.41 -13.47 -1.44
CA GLU A 200 9.08 -12.95 -0.27
C GLU A 200 8.55 -11.54 0.05
N PHE A 201 8.46 -11.19 1.32
CA PHE A 201 8.28 -9.81 1.77
C PHE A 201 9.46 -9.42 2.66
N TYR A 202 10.20 -8.37 2.29
CA TYR A 202 11.28 -7.81 3.07
C TYR A 202 10.87 -6.44 3.64
N TRP A 203 10.88 -6.32 4.97
CA TRP A 203 10.53 -5.07 5.66
C TRP A 203 11.65 -4.03 5.53
N ALA A 204 11.37 -2.95 4.81
CA ALA A 204 12.25 -1.78 4.66
C ALA A 204 11.38 -0.54 4.36
N PRO A 205 10.64 0.00 5.34
CA PRO A 205 9.56 0.97 5.10
C PRO A 205 10.04 2.29 4.49
N PHE A 206 11.31 2.63 4.70
CA PHE A 206 11.98 3.80 4.11
C PHE A 206 13.00 3.42 3.01
N LEU A 207 13.11 2.12 2.67
CA LEU A 207 14.16 1.48 1.86
C LEU A 207 15.57 1.59 2.46
N VAL A 208 15.97 2.78 2.87
CA VAL A 208 17.20 3.07 3.63
C VAL A 208 17.09 2.59 5.08
N GLU A 209 18.23 2.49 5.76
CA GLU A 209 18.34 2.08 7.17
C GLU A 209 17.56 3.05 8.08
N SER A 210 16.82 2.50 9.03
CA SER A 210 15.98 3.23 9.95
C SER A 210 15.86 2.55 11.32
N ASN A 211 15.52 3.33 12.36
CA ASN A 211 15.27 2.79 13.70
C ASN A 211 14.01 1.91 13.81
N VAL A 212 13.23 1.80 12.73
CA VAL A 212 11.98 1.04 12.64
C VAL A 212 12.10 -0.20 11.76
N ASP A 213 13.32 -0.54 11.33
CA ASP A 213 13.59 -1.81 10.66
C ASP A 213 13.43 -3.02 11.59
N PRO A 214 13.93 -3.00 12.86
CA PRO A 214 13.80 -4.13 13.77
C PRO A 214 12.33 -4.50 14.05
N PRO A 215 11.94 -5.79 14.08
CA PRO A 215 10.56 -6.24 14.32
C PRO A 215 9.87 -5.59 15.52
N THR A 216 10.61 -5.38 16.61
CA THR A 216 10.11 -4.80 17.87
C THR A 216 9.76 -3.31 17.76
N MET A 217 10.14 -2.64 16.67
CA MET A 217 9.97 -1.19 16.46
C MET A 217 8.95 -0.87 15.35
N ARG A 218 8.27 -1.89 14.80
CA ARG A 218 7.35 -1.76 13.65
C ARG A 218 5.92 -1.36 14.02
N ASP A 219 5.64 -1.15 15.31
CA ASP A 219 4.31 -0.86 15.83
C ASP A 219 3.84 0.59 15.57
N GLY A 220 4.70 1.43 14.98
CA GLY A 220 4.39 2.81 14.62
C GLY A 220 4.25 3.77 15.82
N THR A 221 4.61 3.32 17.02
CA THR A 221 4.58 4.12 18.25
C THR A 221 5.84 4.96 18.43
N VAL A 222 6.94 4.55 17.79
CA VAL A 222 8.20 5.27 17.78
C VAL A 222 8.23 6.26 16.62
N GLU A 223 8.87 7.40 16.85
CA GLU A 223 9.12 8.37 15.81
C GLU A 223 10.24 7.86 14.88
N PRO A 224 10.00 7.76 13.56
CA PRO A 224 11.01 7.25 12.65
C PRO A 224 12.23 8.17 12.53
N ILE A 225 13.40 7.56 12.54
CA ILE A 225 14.70 8.18 12.25
C ILE A 225 15.31 7.37 11.11
N VAL A 226 15.74 8.06 10.06
CA VAL A 226 16.29 7.44 8.84
C VAL A 226 17.76 7.82 8.63
N LYS A 227 18.51 6.97 7.96
CA LYS A 227 19.88 7.24 7.50
C LYS A 227 19.92 7.19 5.97
N LEU A 228 19.73 8.35 5.35
CA LEU A 228 19.42 8.50 3.92
C LEU A 228 20.42 7.87 2.94
N GLU A 229 21.69 7.76 3.32
CA GLU A 229 22.75 7.20 2.47
C GLU A 229 23.15 5.77 2.87
N SER A 230 22.43 5.15 3.80
CA SER A 230 22.68 3.78 4.25
C SER A 230 21.61 2.84 3.71
N ILE A 231 21.97 1.99 2.74
CA ILE A 231 21.04 1.03 2.13
C ILE A 231 21.64 -0.36 1.95
N SER A 232 22.97 -0.48 1.89
CA SER A 232 23.65 -1.73 1.51
C SER A 232 23.30 -2.92 2.38
N LYS A 233 23.10 -2.74 3.70
CA LYS A 233 22.68 -3.82 4.61
C LYS A 233 21.34 -4.43 4.21
N HIS A 234 20.37 -3.60 3.79
CA HIS A 234 19.12 -4.09 3.25
C HIS A 234 19.36 -4.71 1.86
N GLY A 235 20.07 -3.98 1.01
CA GLY A 235 20.40 -4.37 -0.35
C GLY A 235 21.04 -5.74 -0.50
N ASP A 236 21.90 -6.16 0.44
CA ASP A 236 22.51 -7.48 0.42
C ASP A 236 21.49 -8.64 0.43
N ASN A 237 20.29 -8.40 0.98
CA ASN A 237 19.19 -9.37 0.97
C ASN A 237 18.40 -9.38 -0.35
N TRP A 238 18.48 -8.31 -1.13
CA TRP A 238 17.74 -8.12 -2.38
C TRP A 238 18.52 -8.61 -3.61
N LYS A 239 19.83 -8.84 -3.46
CA LYS A 239 20.68 -9.38 -4.51
C LYS A 239 20.19 -10.76 -4.97
N ASN A 240 20.32 -11.01 -6.28
CA ASN A 240 19.97 -12.28 -6.92
C ASN A 240 18.48 -12.68 -6.74
N VAL A 241 17.59 -11.70 -6.58
CA VAL A 241 16.15 -11.90 -6.67
C VAL A 241 15.73 -11.63 -8.11
N ASP A 242 14.89 -12.50 -8.69
CA ASP A 242 14.49 -12.40 -10.10
C ASP A 242 13.43 -11.31 -10.34
N TYR A 243 12.54 -11.08 -9.37
CA TYR A 243 11.52 -10.02 -9.45
C TYR A 243 11.53 -9.21 -8.16
N LEU A 244 11.94 -7.94 -8.24
CA LEU A 244 11.97 -7.02 -7.10
C LEU A 244 10.83 -6.01 -7.22
N ILE A 245 9.92 -5.97 -6.25
CA ILE A 245 8.79 -5.05 -6.21
C ILE A 245 8.94 -4.10 -5.04
N PHE A 246 9.41 -2.89 -5.29
CA PHE A 246 9.66 -1.89 -4.26
C PHE A 246 8.43 -1.00 -4.01
N ASN A 247 8.24 -0.56 -2.76
CA ASN A 247 7.39 0.57 -2.43
C ASN A 247 7.98 1.35 -1.24
N THR A 248 7.61 2.62 -1.11
CA THR A 248 7.80 3.38 0.15
C THR A 248 6.97 4.65 0.09
N TYR A 249 5.99 4.77 0.99
CA TYR A 249 5.17 5.99 1.06
C TYR A 249 4.56 6.23 2.44
N ILE A 250 3.88 5.24 3.01
CA ILE A 250 2.93 5.52 4.10
C ILE A 250 3.59 5.96 5.41
N TRP A 251 4.88 5.68 5.55
CA TRP A 251 5.71 6.09 6.69
C TRP A 251 6.27 7.52 6.52
N TRP A 252 6.28 8.06 5.31
CA TRP A 252 6.59 9.45 5.01
C TRP A 252 5.33 10.29 5.27
N ARG A 253 5.07 10.58 6.55
CA ARG A 253 3.81 11.19 7.01
C ARG A 253 3.96 12.55 7.70
N TYR A 254 5.18 13.02 7.88
CA TYR A 254 5.48 14.26 8.58
C TYR A 254 6.11 15.26 7.61
N PRO A 255 5.85 16.57 7.77
CA PRO A 255 6.48 17.61 6.95
C PRO A 255 8.02 17.62 7.05
N THR A 256 8.55 17.12 8.17
CA THR A 256 9.98 16.93 8.40
C THR A 256 10.28 15.49 8.79
N VAL A 257 11.48 15.02 8.44
CA VAL A 257 11.98 13.68 8.74
C VAL A 257 13.26 13.81 9.55
N LYS A 258 13.36 13.04 10.64
CA LYS A 258 14.58 12.95 11.44
C LYS A 258 15.62 12.13 10.71
N VAL A 259 16.73 12.76 10.36
CA VAL A 259 17.85 12.15 9.64
C VAL A 259 19.05 12.02 10.56
N LEU A 260 19.54 10.81 10.72
CA LEU A 260 20.71 10.50 11.55
C LEU A 260 21.99 11.00 10.88
N ARG A 261 22.84 11.71 11.63
CA ARG A 261 24.16 12.16 11.13
C ARG A 261 25.28 11.11 11.25
N GLY A 262 25.14 10.16 12.17
CA GLY A 262 26.14 9.14 12.48
C GLY A 262 25.75 7.73 12.03
N SER A 263 26.03 6.73 12.87
CA SER A 263 25.60 5.34 12.68
C SER A 263 24.71 4.90 13.83
N PHE A 264 23.73 4.04 13.54
CA PHE A 264 22.93 3.38 14.57
C PHE A 264 23.79 2.45 15.45
N GLU A 265 24.90 1.93 14.91
CA GLU A 265 25.83 1.05 15.64
C GLU A 265 26.67 1.78 16.68
N ASP A 266 26.95 3.06 16.46
CA ASP A 266 27.81 3.88 17.32
C ASP A 266 27.06 4.43 18.55
N GLY A 267 25.77 4.12 18.68
CA GLY A 267 24.90 4.66 19.74
C GLY A 267 24.68 6.17 19.62
N VAL A 268 25.05 6.78 18.49
CA VAL A 268 24.89 8.22 18.24
C VAL A 268 23.42 8.54 18.07
N THR A 269 22.93 9.53 18.81
CA THR A 269 21.53 9.98 18.77
C THR A 269 21.36 11.36 18.13
N ASP A 270 22.42 11.95 17.55
CA ASP A 270 22.34 13.25 16.87
C ASP A 270 21.61 13.09 15.53
N TYR A 271 20.45 13.74 15.43
CA TYR A 271 19.63 13.79 14.23
C TYR A 271 19.30 15.24 13.87
N VAL A 272 18.98 15.46 12.61
CA VAL A 272 18.47 16.73 12.09
C VAL A 272 17.10 16.54 11.47
N ASP A 273 16.22 17.50 11.68
CA ASP A 273 14.96 17.58 10.96
C ASP A 273 15.22 18.13 9.56
N ILE A 274 14.92 17.33 8.53
CA ILE A 274 15.03 17.71 7.12
C ILE A 274 13.62 17.77 6.52
N ASP A 275 13.39 18.68 5.58
CA ASP A 275 12.16 18.71 4.78
C ASP A 275 11.86 17.33 4.17
N GLN A 276 10.61 16.90 4.28
CA GLN A 276 10.18 15.58 3.83
C GLN A 276 10.54 15.30 2.37
N ASN A 277 10.36 16.28 1.48
CA ASN A 277 10.59 16.10 0.05
C ASN A 277 12.08 15.87 -0.23
N VAL A 278 12.93 16.65 0.44
CA VAL A 278 14.39 16.52 0.34
C VAL A 278 14.85 15.16 0.87
N ALA A 279 14.33 14.73 2.02
CA ALA A 279 14.65 13.42 2.59
C ALA A 279 14.16 12.27 1.70
N TYR A 280 12.95 12.36 1.17
CA TYR A 280 12.36 11.36 0.27
C TYR A 280 13.16 11.21 -1.02
N GLU A 281 13.50 12.34 -1.67
CA GLU A 281 14.32 12.35 -2.88
C GLU A 281 15.70 11.73 -2.62
N SER A 282 16.33 12.05 -1.50
CA SER A 282 17.63 11.50 -1.12
C SER A 282 17.58 9.99 -0.90
N ALA A 283 16.59 9.49 -0.15
CA ALA A 283 16.40 8.04 0.06
C ALA A 283 16.17 7.29 -1.26
N LEU A 284 15.34 7.85 -2.15
CA LEU A 284 15.10 7.27 -3.48
C LEU A 284 16.35 7.30 -4.37
N LYS A 285 17.17 8.36 -4.31
CA LYS A 285 18.45 8.40 -5.03
C LYS A 285 19.42 7.34 -4.53
N SER A 286 19.49 7.10 -3.21
CA SER A 286 20.29 6.01 -2.63
C SER A 286 19.79 4.64 -3.10
N TRP A 287 18.48 4.43 -3.14
CA TRP A 287 17.88 3.22 -3.70
C TRP A 287 18.18 3.05 -5.19
N ALA A 288 17.97 4.08 -6.00
CA ALA A 288 18.23 4.05 -7.44
C ALA A 288 19.70 3.73 -7.72
N LYS A 289 20.62 4.35 -6.99
CA LYS A 289 22.06 4.05 -7.07
C LYS A 289 22.34 2.59 -6.70
N TRP A 290 21.75 2.07 -5.63
CA TRP A 290 21.92 0.67 -5.26
C TRP A 290 21.44 -0.27 -6.37
N VAL A 291 20.28 0.00 -6.99
CA VAL A 291 19.76 -0.78 -8.11
C VAL A 291 20.74 -0.74 -9.29
N GLU A 292 21.19 0.44 -9.69
CA GLU A 292 22.15 0.62 -10.80
C GLU A 292 23.48 -0.12 -10.59
N GLU A 293 23.93 -0.25 -9.34
CA GLU A 293 25.21 -0.86 -9.00
C GLU A 293 25.13 -2.37 -8.78
N ASN A 294 23.94 -2.92 -8.47
CA ASN A 294 23.81 -4.30 -7.96
C ASN A 294 22.85 -5.19 -8.77
N VAL A 295 22.05 -4.62 -9.67
CA VAL A 295 21.04 -5.37 -10.44
C VAL A 295 21.48 -5.55 -11.89
N ASP A 296 21.49 -6.80 -12.35
CA ASP A 296 21.61 -7.11 -13.78
C ASP A 296 20.21 -7.18 -14.41
N PRO A 297 19.84 -6.24 -15.31
CA PRO A 297 18.51 -6.21 -15.92
C PRO A 297 18.20 -7.44 -16.79
N ASN A 298 19.20 -8.24 -17.17
CA ASN A 298 18.97 -9.49 -17.90
C ASN A 298 18.54 -10.65 -16.99
N GLN A 299 18.76 -10.52 -15.67
CA GLN A 299 18.44 -11.55 -14.69
C GLN A 299 17.29 -11.13 -13.78
N THR A 300 17.20 -9.85 -13.46
CA THR A 300 16.25 -9.31 -12.49
C THR A 300 15.37 -8.25 -13.13
N SER A 301 14.06 -8.43 -12.98
CA SER A 301 13.07 -7.41 -13.30
C SER A 301 12.74 -6.59 -12.06
N VAL A 302 12.93 -5.28 -12.16
CA VAL A 302 12.67 -4.34 -11.08
C VAL A 302 11.36 -3.60 -11.34
N PHE A 303 10.53 -3.54 -10.31
CA PHE A 303 9.29 -2.79 -10.27
C PHE A 303 9.31 -1.80 -9.12
N PHE A 304 8.60 -0.70 -9.30
CA PHE A 304 8.30 0.22 -8.22
C PHE A 304 6.81 0.54 -8.21
N SER A 305 6.14 0.21 -7.11
CA SER A 305 4.73 0.56 -6.88
C SER A 305 4.61 2.03 -6.57
N SER A 306 3.75 2.72 -7.32
CA SER A 306 3.41 4.11 -7.03
C SER A 306 2.66 4.21 -5.69
N VAL A 307 2.38 5.44 -5.28
CA VAL A 307 1.76 5.74 -4.00
C VAL A 307 0.40 5.06 -3.81
N ALA A 308 0.27 4.25 -2.75
CA ALA A 308 -1.03 3.77 -2.30
C ALA A 308 -1.71 4.86 -1.44
N PRO A 309 -2.92 5.32 -1.82
CA PRO A 309 -3.60 6.43 -1.14
C PRO A 309 -4.22 5.99 0.18
N SER A 310 -4.58 6.97 1.00
CA SER A 310 -5.39 6.79 2.21
C SER A 310 -6.69 7.57 2.10
N HIS A 311 -7.76 7.09 2.73
CA HIS A 311 -9.09 7.72 2.66
C HIS A 311 -9.52 8.27 4.02
N LYS A 312 -8.81 9.30 4.51
CA LYS A 312 -9.00 9.84 5.87
C LYS A 312 -10.05 10.94 5.97
N MET A 313 -10.43 11.56 4.85
CA MET A 313 -11.32 12.71 4.85
C MET A 313 -12.51 12.48 3.91
N SER A 314 -13.68 12.16 4.47
CA SER A 314 -14.86 11.83 3.66
C SER A 314 -15.39 12.99 2.81
N SER A 315 -15.12 14.24 3.21
CA SER A 315 -15.44 15.41 2.42
C SER A 315 -14.67 15.49 1.10
N SER A 316 -13.52 14.81 0.97
CA SER A 316 -12.75 14.70 -0.28
C SER A 316 -13.54 14.09 -1.44
N TRP A 317 -14.57 13.29 -1.13
CA TRP A 317 -15.49 12.71 -2.12
C TRP A 317 -16.95 13.13 -1.88
N ASN A 318 -17.14 14.36 -1.38
CA ASN A 318 -18.45 15.00 -1.15
C ASN A 318 -19.33 14.30 -0.09
N ASN A 319 -18.77 13.49 0.80
CA ASN A 319 -19.48 12.95 1.95
C ASN A 319 -19.15 13.75 3.23
N THR A 320 -19.81 14.89 3.44
CA THR A 320 -19.52 15.80 4.58
C THR A 320 -19.93 15.26 5.95
N ASN A 321 -20.83 14.26 5.99
CA ASN A 321 -21.30 13.64 7.23
C ASN A 321 -20.64 12.28 7.50
N GLY A 322 -19.75 11.84 6.61
CA GLY A 322 -18.98 10.60 6.77
C GLY A 322 -17.89 10.73 7.83
N ILE A 323 -17.36 9.59 8.25
CA ILE A 323 -16.21 9.53 9.16
C ILE A 323 -15.12 8.75 8.45
N MET A 324 -14.12 9.45 7.92
CA MET A 324 -13.01 8.84 7.18
C MET A 324 -13.55 7.88 6.10
N CYS A 325 -13.06 6.64 6.04
CA CYS A 325 -13.53 5.57 5.14
C CYS A 325 -14.64 4.68 5.75
N LEU A 326 -15.19 5.02 6.92
CA LEU A 326 -16.22 4.20 7.58
C LEU A 326 -17.52 4.21 6.76
N ASN A 327 -18.13 3.02 6.62
CA ASN A 327 -19.39 2.81 5.90
C ASN A 327 -19.38 3.22 4.43
N GLU A 328 -18.20 3.44 3.85
CA GLU A 328 -18.04 3.57 2.41
C GLU A 328 -18.11 2.17 1.79
N THR A 329 -19.15 1.90 0.99
CA THR A 329 -19.44 0.54 0.46
C THR A 329 -19.36 0.44 -1.06
N THR A 330 -19.14 1.58 -1.74
CA THR A 330 -18.91 1.66 -3.18
C THR A 330 -17.72 2.58 -3.48
N PRO A 331 -17.02 2.36 -4.60
CA PRO A 331 -16.02 3.29 -5.08
C PRO A 331 -16.58 4.70 -5.29
N ILE A 332 -15.69 5.66 -5.48
CA ILE A 332 -16.05 6.98 -6.01
C ILE A 332 -16.55 6.80 -7.43
N VAL A 333 -17.81 7.19 -7.68
CA VAL A 333 -18.48 7.03 -8.98
C VAL A 333 -18.43 8.32 -9.80
N ASN A 334 -18.22 9.47 -9.16
CA ASN A 334 -18.19 10.76 -9.81
C ASN A 334 -16.78 11.07 -10.34
N THR A 335 -16.66 11.28 -11.64
CA THR A 335 -15.40 11.62 -12.34
C THR A 335 -15.02 13.10 -12.23
N SER A 336 -15.79 13.91 -11.48
CA SER A 336 -15.33 15.24 -11.06
C SER A 336 -13.98 15.14 -10.36
N THR A 337 -13.13 16.16 -10.47
CA THR A 337 -11.84 16.21 -9.76
C THR A 337 -12.06 16.05 -8.26
N PHE A 338 -11.57 14.95 -7.68
CA PHE A 338 -11.52 14.69 -6.25
C PHE A 338 -10.07 14.53 -5.82
N ASP A 339 -9.79 14.89 -4.57
CA ASP A 339 -8.46 14.81 -3.97
C ASP A 339 -8.56 14.19 -2.58
N VAL A 340 -8.01 12.98 -2.43
CA VAL A 340 -8.01 12.22 -1.18
C VAL A 340 -6.79 12.55 -0.28
N GLY A 341 -6.01 13.57 -0.63
CA GLY A 341 -4.84 14.02 0.12
C GLY A 341 -3.57 13.23 -0.19
N THR A 342 -3.51 12.59 -1.36
CA THR A 342 -2.28 11.94 -1.85
C THR A 342 -1.21 13.01 -2.07
N ASN A 343 -0.01 12.83 -1.50
CA ASN A 343 1.06 13.81 -1.66
C ASN A 343 1.63 13.75 -3.09
N GLN A 344 1.15 14.67 -3.93
CA GLN A 344 1.54 14.79 -5.34
C GLN A 344 3.02 15.17 -5.50
N GLN A 345 3.61 15.88 -4.52
CA GLN A 345 5.02 16.24 -4.57
C GLN A 345 5.92 15.01 -4.39
N LEU A 346 5.62 14.14 -3.43
CA LEU A 346 6.34 12.87 -3.27
C LEU A 346 6.14 11.96 -4.48
N SER A 347 4.92 11.92 -5.04
CA SER A 347 4.63 11.17 -6.26
C SER A 347 5.49 11.65 -7.44
N ALA A 348 5.58 12.97 -7.65
CA ALA A 348 6.42 13.55 -8.70
C ALA A 348 7.92 13.31 -8.47
N ILE A 349 8.40 13.35 -7.22
CA ILE A 349 9.78 13.02 -6.88
C ILE A 349 10.09 11.56 -7.24
N LEU A 350 9.20 10.65 -6.87
CA LEU A 350 9.34 9.24 -7.22
C LEU A 350 9.43 9.03 -8.74
N GLU A 351 8.48 9.58 -9.49
CA GLU A 351 8.47 9.49 -10.95
C GLU A 351 9.74 10.07 -11.57
N ASN A 352 10.23 11.20 -11.06
CA ASN A 352 11.46 11.84 -11.55
C ASN A 352 12.69 10.98 -11.28
N VAL A 353 12.83 10.40 -10.08
CA VAL A 353 13.96 9.51 -9.76
C VAL A 353 13.91 8.28 -10.66
N VAL A 354 12.77 7.59 -10.74
CA VAL A 354 12.60 6.40 -11.59
C VAL A 354 12.91 6.70 -13.06
N ARG A 355 12.42 7.83 -13.59
CA ARG A 355 12.69 8.24 -14.99
C ARG A 355 14.16 8.55 -15.24
N SER A 356 14.90 8.97 -14.21
CA SER A 356 16.33 9.30 -14.32
C SER A 356 17.26 8.08 -14.21
N MET A 357 16.73 6.90 -13.88
CA MET A 357 17.51 5.67 -13.75
C MET A 357 18.02 5.18 -15.10
N LYS A 358 19.21 4.59 -15.10
CA LYS A 358 19.81 3.97 -16.29
C LYS A 358 19.29 2.57 -16.57
N ILE A 359 18.87 1.87 -15.51
CA ILE A 359 18.32 0.51 -15.62
C ILE A 359 16.82 0.62 -15.93
N PRO A 360 16.31 -0.14 -16.92
CA PRO A 360 14.88 -0.22 -17.18
C PRO A 360 14.11 -0.71 -15.96
N LEU A 361 13.08 0.02 -15.57
CA LEU A 361 12.21 -0.30 -14.45
C LEU A 361 10.75 -0.25 -14.87
N GLN A 362 9.95 -1.13 -14.29
CA GLN A 362 8.50 -1.16 -14.50
C GLN A 362 7.77 -0.43 -13.39
N PHE A 363 7.19 0.71 -13.74
CA PHE A 363 6.44 1.53 -12.80
C PHE A 363 5.01 1.02 -12.68
N LEU A 364 4.65 0.49 -11.51
CA LEU A 364 3.29 0.00 -11.25
C LEU A 364 2.44 1.18 -10.76
N ASN A 365 1.86 1.93 -11.72
CA ASN A 365 1.09 3.15 -11.45
C ASN A 365 -0.31 2.84 -10.90
N ILE A 366 -0.38 2.53 -9.62
CA ILE A 366 -1.60 2.15 -8.90
C ILE A 366 -2.31 3.33 -8.23
N THR A 367 -1.71 4.52 -8.20
CA THR A 367 -2.19 5.63 -7.36
C THR A 367 -3.63 5.98 -7.73
N ARG A 368 -3.85 6.42 -8.97
CA ARG A 368 -5.15 7.00 -9.37
C ARG A 368 -6.28 5.97 -9.33
N LEU A 369 -6.05 4.75 -9.80
CA LEU A 369 -7.06 3.67 -9.70
C LEU A 369 -7.40 3.36 -8.24
N SER A 370 -6.43 3.47 -7.32
CA SER A 370 -6.65 3.20 -5.90
C SER A 370 -7.38 4.32 -5.19
N GLU A 371 -7.26 5.58 -5.64
CA GLU A 371 -7.98 6.71 -5.05
C GLU A 371 -9.50 6.64 -5.25
N TYR A 372 -9.98 5.88 -6.24
CA TYR A 372 -11.42 5.61 -6.37
C TYR A 372 -11.94 4.66 -5.28
N ARG A 373 -11.07 3.89 -4.63
CA ARG A 373 -11.45 2.71 -3.84
C ARG A 373 -11.63 2.99 -2.35
N LYS A 374 -12.29 4.10 -2.02
CA LYS A 374 -12.68 4.45 -0.64
C LYS A 374 -13.42 3.33 0.12
N ASP A 375 -14.02 2.38 -0.61
CA ASP A 375 -14.76 1.23 -0.11
C ASP A 375 -13.89 0.04 0.34
N ALA A 376 -12.65 -0.06 -0.11
CA ALA A 376 -11.86 -1.29 0.02
C ALA A 376 -10.98 -1.36 1.28
N HIS A 377 -10.98 -0.32 2.12
CA HIS A 377 -10.17 -0.27 3.33
C HIS A 377 -10.68 -1.21 4.43
N THR A 378 -9.77 -1.60 5.33
CA THR A 378 -10.07 -2.44 6.50
C THR A 378 -10.95 -1.73 7.52
N SER A 379 -10.87 -0.40 7.61
CA SER A 379 -11.70 0.43 8.50
C SER A 379 -11.63 -0.08 9.94
N ILE A 380 -12.76 -0.16 10.64
CA ILE A 380 -12.87 -0.72 12.00
C ILE A 380 -12.83 -2.26 12.05
N TYR A 381 -12.63 -2.91 10.91
CA TYR A 381 -12.52 -4.36 10.78
C TYR A 381 -11.06 -4.82 10.74
N ALA A 382 -10.10 -3.92 10.92
CA ALA A 382 -8.71 -4.29 11.17
C ALA A 382 -8.51 -4.89 12.57
N ALA A 383 -7.38 -5.58 12.77
CA ALA A 383 -6.99 -6.18 14.04
C ALA A 383 -5.57 -5.77 14.47
N PRO A 384 -5.32 -4.48 14.78
CA PRO A 384 -4.03 -4.00 15.26
C PRO A 384 -3.37 -4.94 16.26
N GLY A 385 -2.10 -5.26 16.08
CA GLY A 385 -1.38 -6.13 17.01
C GLY A 385 -2.05 -7.52 17.21
N GLY A 386 -2.81 -7.99 16.22
CA GLY A 386 -3.46 -9.31 16.22
C GLY A 386 -4.75 -9.39 17.03
N LYS A 387 -5.30 -8.27 17.51
CA LYS A 387 -6.54 -8.24 18.29
C LYS A 387 -7.60 -7.37 17.62
N LEU A 388 -8.80 -7.91 17.49
CA LEU A 388 -9.95 -7.15 17.01
C LEU A 388 -10.25 -5.97 17.92
N LEU A 389 -10.67 -4.86 17.31
CA LEU A 389 -11.11 -3.69 18.05
C LEU A 389 -12.28 -4.04 18.99
N THR A 390 -12.23 -3.55 20.23
CA THR A 390 -13.32 -3.66 21.19
C THR A 390 -14.53 -2.85 20.72
N GLN A 391 -15.72 -3.09 21.29
CA GLN A 391 -16.90 -2.29 20.96
C GLN A 391 -16.70 -0.80 21.27
N GLU A 392 -15.99 -0.48 22.35
CA GLU A 392 -15.62 0.90 22.70
C GLU A 392 -14.71 1.53 21.65
N GLN A 393 -13.73 0.79 21.12
CA GLN A 393 -12.87 1.28 20.05
C GLN A 393 -13.62 1.44 18.73
N LYS A 394 -14.50 0.49 18.38
CA LYS A 394 -15.36 0.57 17.19
C LYS A 394 -16.34 1.75 17.25
N ALA A 395 -16.72 2.19 18.45
CA ALA A 395 -17.55 3.38 18.66
C ALA A 395 -16.80 4.71 18.44
N ASP A 396 -15.47 4.70 18.34
CA ASP A 396 -14.63 5.87 18.01
C ASP A 396 -13.85 5.66 16.68
N PRO A 397 -14.56 5.54 15.54
CA PRO A 397 -13.94 5.25 14.25
C PRO A 397 -12.99 6.37 13.79
N ALA A 398 -13.18 7.62 14.23
CA ALA A 398 -12.28 8.72 13.91
C ALA A 398 -10.85 8.49 14.43
N ARG A 399 -10.70 7.65 15.46
CA ARG A 399 -9.41 7.27 16.05
C ARG A 399 -8.94 5.88 15.62
N TYR A 400 -9.86 4.95 15.41
CA TYR A 400 -9.53 3.52 15.25
C TYR A 400 -9.79 2.95 13.86
N ALA A 401 -10.47 3.67 12.96
CA ALA A 401 -10.65 3.19 11.59
C ALA A 401 -9.32 3.21 10.84
N ASP A 402 -8.95 2.06 10.30
CA ASP A 402 -7.81 1.93 9.41
C ASP A 402 -8.23 2.28 7.97
N CYS A 403 -7.92 3.50 7.54
CA CYS A 403 -8.16 3.96 6.17
C CYS A 403 -6.87 4.00 5.35
N VAL A 404 -5.97 3.05 5.63
CA VAL A 404 -4.65 2.90 5.00
C VAL A 404 -4.51 1.51 4.41
N HIS A 405 -4.76 0.46 5.20
CA HIS A 405 -4.68 -0.92 4.75
C HIS A 405 -5.98 -1.38 4.07
N TRP A 406 -5.90 -2.48 3.33
CA TRP A 406 -6.94 -2.92 2.42
C TRP A 406 -7.43 -4.31 2.80
N CYS A 407 -8.75 -4.49 2.76
CA CYS A 407 -9.36 -5.81 2.91
C CYS A 407 -8.86 -6.75 1.82
N LEU A 408 -8.70 -8.03 2.17
CA LEU A 408 -8.37 -9.11 1.23
C LEU A 408 -9.44 -10.19 1.31
N PRO A 409 -10.02 -10.65 0.17
CA PRO A 409 -9.79 -10.19 -1.20
C PRO A 409 -10.26 -8.74 -1.41
N GLY A 410 -9.65 -8.01 -2.34
CA GLY A 410 -9.92 -6.57 -2.52
C GLY A 410 -8.98 -5.87 -3.50
N LEU A 411 -8.71 -4.59 -3.24
CA LEU A 411 -7.91 -3.74 -4.15
C LEU A 411 -6.51 -4.30 -4.44
N PRO A 412 -5.74 -4.84 -3.48
CA PRO A 412 -4.41 -5.38 -3.78
C PRO A 412 -4.43 -6.54 -4.79
N ASP A 413 -5.55 -7.24 -4.96
CA ASP A 413 -5.70 -8.27 -5.99
C ASP A 413 -5.57 -7.65 -7.38
N THR A 414 -6.11 -6.45 -7.58
CA THR A 414 -5.96 -5.70 -8.84
C THR A 414 -4.52 -5.22 -9.07
N TRP A 415 -3.81 -4.80 -8.02
CA TRP A 415 -2.39 -4.48 -8.15
C TRP A 415 -1.58 -5.71 -8.58
N ASN A 416 -1.96 -6.88 -8.09
CA ASN A 416 -1.35 -8.14 -8.46
C ASN A 416 -1.77 -8.63 -9.85
N GLU A 417 -2.97 -8.32 -10.33
CA GLU A 417 -3.35 -8.53 -11.74
C GLU A 417 -2.53 -7.66 -12.69
N LEU A 418 -2.27 -6.40 -12.31
CA LEU A 418 -1.38 -5.52 -13.05
C LEU A 418 0.05 -6.07 -13.02
N LEU A 419 0.60 -6.40 -11.84
CA LEU A 419 1.93 -7.01 -11.72
C LEU A 419 2.05 -8.33 -12.52
N TYR A 420 1.02 -9.19 -12.43
CA TYR A 420 0.93 -10.43 -13.21
C TYR A 420 1.00 -10.14 -14.71
N THR A 421 0.21 -9.18 -15.20
CA THR A 421 0.23 -8.72 -16.59
C THR A 421 1.66 -8.34 -16.98
N LEU A 422 2.30 -7.50 -16.17
CA LEU A 422 3.66 -7.07 -16.44
C LEU A 422 4.68 -8.23 -16.48
N ILE A 423 4.58 -9.18 -15.54
CA ILE A 423 5.48 -10.35 -15.46
C ILE A 423 5.30 -11.30 -16.64
N ILE A 424 4.07 -11.59 -17.05
CA ILE A 424 3.84 -12.57 -18.13
C ILE A 424 4.26 -12.05 -19.49
N TYR A 425 4.18 -10.72 -19.70
CA TYR A 425 4.58 -10.04 -20.94
C TYR A 425 6.07 -9.69 -21.01
N GLN A 426 6.84 -9.93 -19.95
CA GLN A 426 8.30 -9.95 -20.05
C GLN A 426 8.74 -11.25 -20.71
N THR A 427 9.43 -11.10 -21.84
CA THR A 427 10.15 -12.17 -22.56
C THR A 427 11.46 -12.51 -21.89
#